data_AF-A0AAT9HBI9-F1
#
_entry.id   AF-A0AAT9HBI9-F1
#
_cell.length_a   1.000
_cell.length_b   1.000
_cell.length_c   1.000
_cell.angle_alpha   90.00
_cell.angle_beta   90.00
_cell.angle_gamma   90.00
#
_symmetry.space_group_name_H-M   'P 1'
#
loop_
_entity.id
_entity.type
_entity.pdbx_description
1 polymer ?
#
loop_
_entity_poly.entity_id
_entity_poly.type
_entity_poly.pdbx_seq_one_letter_code
_entity_poly.pdbx_strand_id
1 'polypeptide(L)'
;MTANGMLWNEEAWADSAVAFAMSGPSYFRELSELNRAGMANEIRTRGRDDWVGGVEQALAAALRQSVLVHYTKDEERAEQLKQAGHIKSKTELLKADPGAPNNSEGYDTHVLANEGFVFFFLEAPGSEFRDTRFGKVRFEIPLVDSPLESQGWLMLSDFAQREYPTINARPAEPAVTKSELATRPEKMPAEFALPVRSFDLGAAKGAMDYDKFGERRSMEQDPIRASQILFSMAQAAADEHSTMTYGSGEQKKQYKERLRSNTFRGKDIIPGLVDRAVLEIMRMEDVNPALAERLKNMSGQELMRFLLKDLLRPQAMLPGTVDLANATMRVKS
;
A
#
# COMPACT_ATOMS: atom_id res chain seq x y z
N MET A 1 -13.97 7.71 -8.00
CA MET A 1 -12.84 7.96 -7.10
C MET A 1 -12.59 9.46 -6.87
N THR A 2 -11.75 10.16 -7.63
CA THR A 2 -11.41 11.58 -7.33
C THR A 2 -12.60 12.55 -7.32
N ALA A 3 -13.60 12.35 -8.17
CA ALA A 3 -14.78 13.23 -8.21
C ALA A 3 -15.71 13.09 -6.99
N ASN A 4 -15.72 11.93 -6.32
CA ASN A 4 -16.75 11.60 -5.32
C ASN A 4 -16.19 11.33 -3.92
N GLY A 5 -14.90 10.94 -3.84
CA GLY A 5 -14.26 10.60 -2.57
C GLY A 5 -13.89 11.87 -1.80
N MET A 6 -14.31 11.95 -0.54
CA MET A 6 -14.08 13.12 0.32
C MET A 6 -12.61 13.49 0.40
N LEU A 7 -11.73 12.50 0.64
CA LEU A 7 -10.31 12.74 0.85
C LEU A 7 -9.68 13.47 -0.34
N TRP A 8 -10.02 13.06 -1.56
CA TRP A 8 -9.49 13.66 -2.79
C TRP A 8 -9.95 15.10 -3.03
N ASN A 9 -11.01 15.53 -2.35
CA ASN A 9 -11.59 16.86 -2.45
C ASN A 9 -11.37 17.68 -1.17
N GLU A 10 -10.53 17.23 -0.24
CA GLU A 10 -10.21 18.03 0.94
C GLU A 10 -9.28 19.18 0.58
N GLU A 11 -9.83 20.40 0.55
CA GLU A 11 -9.10 21.64 0.25
C GLU A 11 -7.92 21.88 1.19
N ALA A 12 -8.06 21.48 2.46
CA ALA A 12 -7.00 21.60 3.45
C ALA A 12 -5.83 20.62 3.21
N TRP A 13 -6.07 19.56 2.42
CA TRP A 13 -5.02 18.62 2.05
C TRP A 13 -4.26 19.14 0.82
N ALA A 14 -3.03 19.57 1.05
CA ALA A 14 -2.17 20.16 0.02
C ALA A 14 -1.88 19.23 -1.17
N ASP A 15 -2.04 17.91 -0.99
CA ASP A 15 -1.86 16.94 -2.06
C ASP A 15 -3.17 16.43 -2.66
N SER A 16 -4.32 17.07 -2.41
CA SER A 16 -5.63 16.65 -2.93
C SER A 16 -5.79 16.88 -4.44
N ALA A 17 -6.75 16.17 -5.06
CA ALA A 17 -7.05 16.30 -6.49
C ALA A 17 -7.54 17.72 -6.83
N VAL A 18 -8.30 18.34 -5.92
CA VAL A 18 -8.73 19.74 -6.04
C VAL A 18 -7.54 20.70 -5.99
N ALA A 19 -6.60 20.52 -5.06
CA ALA A 19 -5.39 21.35 -4.95
C ALA A 19 -4.52 21.27 -6.22
N PHE A 20 -4.46 20.10 -6.84
CA PHE A 20 -3.76 19.87 -8.11
C PHE A 20 -4.54 20.36 -9.34
N ALA A 21 -5.83 20.72 -9.19
CA ALA A 21 -6.76 20.95 -10.30
C ALA A 21 -6.76 19.78 -11.31
N MET A 22 -6.66 18.54 -10.82
CA MET A 22 -6.62 17.32 -11.62
C MET A 22 -7.73 16.36 -11.20
N SER A 23 -8.05 15.40 -12.07
CA SER A 23 -9.02 14.35 -11.74
C SER A 23 -8.68 13.03 -12.42
N GLY A 24 -9.44 11.99 -12.08
CA GLY A 24 -9.28 10.64 -12.60
C GLY A 24 -7.85 10.10 -12.62
N PRO A 25 -7.47 9.35 -13.66
CA PRO A 25 -6.15 8.74 -13.80
C PRO A 25 -4.97 9.72 -13.91
N SER A 26 -5.18 10.96 -14.36
CA SER A 26 -4.08 11.92 -14.52
C SER A 26 -3.54 12.39 -13.17
N TYR A 27 -4.42 12.59 -12.20
CA TYR A 27 -4.03 12.93 -10.82
C TYR A 27 -3.15 11.84 -10.19
N PHE A 28 -3.51 10.56 -10.33
CA PHE A 28 -2.68 9.48 -9.77
C PHE A 28 -1.38 9.23 -10.51
N ARG A 29 -1.33 9.58 -11.80
CA ARG A 29 -0.05 9.63 -12.53
C ARG A 29 0.85 10.72 -11.94
N GLU A 30 0.31 11.91 -11.67
CA GLU A 30 1.07 13.00 -11.04
C GLU A 30 1.60 12.60 -9.66
N LEU A 31 0.77 11.99 -8.80
CA LEU A 31 1.23 11.49 -7.50
C LEU A 31 2.36 10.45 -7.64
N SER A 32 2.22 9.54 -8.61
CA SER A 32 3.24 8.53 -8.92
C SER A 32 4.57 9.16 -9.35
N GLU A 33 4.52 10.15 -10.24
CA GLU A 33 5.70 10.88 -10.74
C GLU A 33 6.37 11.69 -9.62
N LEU A 34 5.59 12.39 -8.78
CA LEU A 34 6.11 13.12 -7.63
C LEU A 34 6.75 12.20 -6.58
N ASN A 35 6.14 11.04 -6.33
CA ASN A 35 6.69 10.04 -5.42
C ASN A 35 8.06 9.56 -5.91
N ARG A 36 8.14 9.16 -7.17
CA ARG A 36 9.40 8.70 -7.79
C ARG A 36 10.45 9.80 -7.84
N ALA A 37 10.09 11.02 -8.22
CA ALA A 37 11.01 12.15 -8.22
C ALA A 37 11.56 12.46 -6.83
N GLY A 38 10.72 12.39 -5.80
CA GLY A 38 11.11 12.55 -4.40
C GLY A 38 12.13 11.50 -3.96
N MET A 39 11.86 10.21 -4.23
CA MET A 39 12.79 9.12 -3.91
C MET A 39 14.10 9.23 -4.69
N ALA A 40 14.03 9.48 -5.99
CA ALA A 40 15.22 9.64 -6.83
C ALA A 40 16.10 10.80 -6.37
N ASN A 41 15.50 11.91 -5.94
CA ASN A 41 16.25 13.04 -5.38
C ASN A 41 16.94 12.68 -4.06
N GLU A 42 16.28 11.95 -3.16
CA GLU A 42 16.89 11.52 -1.90
C GLU A 42 18.05 10.53 -2.15
N ILE A 43 17.84 9.52 -3.00
CA ILE A 43 18.87 8.56 -3.43
C ILE A 43 20.09 9.29 -4.01
N ARG A 44 19.85 10.24 -4.93
CA ARG A 44 20.93 11.05 -5.53
C ARG A 44 21.68 11.88 -4.49
N THR A 45 20.98 12.46 -3.52
CA THR A 45 21.58 13.33 -2.49
C THR A 45 22.43 12.54 -1.49
N ARG A 46 22.07 11.28 -1.23
CA ARG A 46 22.87 10.38 -0.38
C ARG A 46 24.12 9.83 -1.07
N GLY A 47 24.14 9.86 -2.41
CA GLY A 47 25.18 9.23 -3.23
C GLY A 47 24.70 7.90 -3.77
N ARG A 48 25.03 7.62 -5.04
CA ARG A 48 24.76 6.31 -5.66
C ARG A 48 26.02 5.47 -5.57
N ASP A 49 26.09 4.64 -4.55
CA ASP A 49 27.15 3.66 -4.38
C ASP A 49 27.07 2.53 -5.43
N ASP A 50 28.17 1.79 -5.57
CA ASP A 50 28.32 0.72 -6.56
C ASP A 50 27.25 -0.40 -6.43
N TRP A 51 26.73 -0.63 -5.21
CA TRP A 51 25.72 -1.66 -4.96
C TRP A 51 24.34 -1.32 -5.55
N VAL A 52 24.04 -0.02 -5.75
CA VAL A 52 22.69 0.44 -6.14
C VAL A 52 22.27 -0.16 -7.48
N GLY A 53 23.14 -0.12 -8.49
CA GLY A 53 22.82 -0.64 -9.81
C GLY A 53 22.56 -2.15 -9.82
N GLY A 54 23.30 -2.91 -8.99
CA GLY A 54 23.10 -4.35 -8.84
C GLY A 54 21.74 -4.69 -8.23
N VAL A 55 21.37 -3.98 -7.15
CA VAL A 55 20.05 -4.13 -6.51
C VAL A 55 18.93 -3.73 -7.46
N GLU A 56 19.05 -2.61 -8.17
CA GLU A 56 18.04 -2.14 -9.12
C GLU A 56 17.76 -3.19 -10.20
N GLN A 57 18.81 -3.73 -10.82
CA GLN A 57 18.68 -4.73 -11.88
C GLN A 57 18.07 -6.04 -11.35
N ALA A 58 18.60 -6.57 -10.24
CA ALA A 58 18.15 -7.83 -9.67
C ALA A 58 16.69 -7.78 -9.19
N LEU A 59 16.33 -6.70 -8.49
CA LEU A 59 14.98 -6.51 -7.96
C LEU A 59 13.97 -6.22 -9.07
N ALA A 60 14.31 -5.39 -10.07
CA ALA A 60 13.42 -5.14 -11.20
C ALA A 60 13.11 -6.44 -11.98
N ALA A 61 14.10 -7.31 -12.16
CA ALA A 61 13.89 -8.62 -12.78
C ALA A 61 12.99 -9.53 -11.94
N ALA A 62 13.18 -9.54 -10.61
CA ALA A 62 12.35 -10.32 -9.70
C ALA A 62 10.90 -9.80 -9.63
N LEU A 63 10.70 -8.48 -9.53
CA LEU A 63 9.38 -7.86 -9.44
C LEU A 63 8.48 -8.16 -10.65
N ARG A 64 9.06 -8.33 -11.85
CA ARG A 64 8.30 -8.78 -13.04
C ARG A 64 7.71 -10.18 -12.88
N GLN A 65 8.22 -10.98 -11.95
CA GLN A 65 7.69 -12.31 -11.64
C GLN A 65 6.63 -12.26 -10.53
N SER A 66 6.26 -11.09 -10.00
CA SER A 66 5.22 -10.97 -8.96
C SER A 66 3.87 -11.52 -9.43
N VAL A 67 3.00 -11.82 -8.47
CA VAL A 67 1.61 -12.20 -8.72
C VAL A 67 0.66 -11.22 -8.06
N LEU A 68 -0.46 -10.94 -8.73
CA LEU A 68 -1.63 -10.32 -8.14
C LEU A 68 -2.45 -11.39 -7.43
N VAL A 69 -2.76 -11.15 -6.15
CA VAL A 69 -3.45 -12.12 -5.30
C VAL A 69 -4.78 -11.57 -4.82
N HIS A 70 -5.87 -12.23 -5.22
CA HIS A 70 -7.22 -11.93 -4.72
C HIS A 70 -7.71 -13.03 -3.80
N TYR A 71 -8.08 -12.67 -2.56
CA TYR A 71 -8.60 -13.63 -1.58
C TYR A 71 -10.13 -13.71 -1.64
N THR A 72 -10.66 -14.92 -1.51
CA THR A 72 -12.10 -15.19 -1.43
C THR A 72 -12.41 -16.13 -0.26
N LYS A 73 -13.66 -16.04 0.24
CA LYS A 73 -14.10 -16.60 1.53
C LYS A 73 -13.90 -18.11 1.59
N ASP A 74 -14.42 -18.80 0.58
CA ASP A 74 -14.55 -20.24 0.51
C ASP A 74 -14.41 -20.76 -0.93
N GLU A 75 -14.32 -22.08 -1.06
CA GLU A 75 -14.17 -22.77 -2.35
C GLU A 75 -15.41 -22.65 -3.22
N GLU A 76 -16.62 -22.62 -2.64
CA GLU A 76 -17.86 -22.46 -3.39
C GLU A 76 -17.86 -21.12 -4.15
N ARG A 77 -17.53 -20.03 -3.47
CA ARG A 77 -17.40 -18.72 -4.11
C ARG A 77 -16.27 -18.69 -5.12
N ALA A 78 -15.17 -19.38 -4.85
CA ALA A 78 -14.06 -19.47 -5.79
C ALA A 78 -14.50 -20.18 -7.09
N GLU A 79 -15.22 -21.29 -7.00
CA GLU A 79 -15.75 -21.99 -8.18
C GLU A 79 -16.76 -21.13 -8.95
N GLN A 80 -17.61 -20.35 -8.27
CA GLN A 80 -18.48 -19.38 -8.96
C GLN A 80 -17.69 -18.33 -9.75
N LEU A 81 -16.62 -17.77 -9.16
CA LEU A 81 -15.76 -16.79 -9.84
C LEU A 81 -15.02 -17.42 -11.03
N LYS A 82 -14.55 -18.66 -10.88
CA LYS A 82 -13.90 -19.42 -11.93
C LYS A 82 -14.85 -19.74 -13.09
N GLN A 83 -16.10 -20.12 -12.80
CA GLN A 83 -17.13 -20.35 -13.81
C GLN A 83 -17.51 -19.05 -14.54
N ALA A 84 -17.57 -17.92 -13.82
CA ALA A 84 -17.77 -16.61 -14.43
C ALA A 84 -16.58 -16.18 -15.31
N GLY A 85 -15.37 -16.65 -14.99
CA GLY A 85 -14.12 -16.30 -15.68
C GLY A 85 -13.62 -14.89 -15.37
N HIS A 86 -14.22 -14.18 -14.42
CA HIS A 86 -13.83 -12.81 -14.09
C HIS A 86 -14.25 -12.39 -12.68
N ILE A 87 -13.58 -11.37 -12.14
CA ILE A 87 -13.92 -10.68 -10.89
C ILE A 87 -14.44 -9.29 -11.23
N LYS A 88 -15.62 -8.92 -10.73
CA LYS A 88 -16.21 -7.59 -10.91
C LYS A 88 -15.90 -6.69 -9.73
N SER A 89 -15.62 -5.41 -9.98
CA SER A 89 -15.69 -4.35 -8.98
C SER A 89 -17.12 -4.23 -8.45
N LYS A 90 -17.31 -3.58 -7.29
CA LYS A 90 -18.65 -3.38 -6.72
C LYS A 90 -19.57 -2.65 -7.70
N THR A 91 -19.08 -1.64 -8.40
CA THR A 91 -19.87 -0.88 -9.38
C THR A 91 -20.40 -1.79 -10.49
N GLU A 92 -19.54 -2.64 -11.07
CA GLU A 92 -19.96 -3.56 -12.14
C GLU A 92 -20.82 -4.72 -11.62
N LEU A 93 -20.57 -5.17 -10.38
CA LEU A 93 -21.36 -6.20 -9.72
C LEU A 93 -22.79 -5.72 -9.48
N LEU A 94 -22.96 -4.54 -8.87
CA LEU A 94 -24.28 -4.00 -8.53
C LEU A 94 -25.07 -3.50 -9.73
N LYS A 95 -24.39 -3.14 -10.82
CA LYS A 95 -25.05 -2.85 -12.11
C LYS A 95 -25.74 -4.08 -12.68
N ALA A 96 -25.15 -5.27 -12.50
CA ALA A 96 -25.72 -6.53 -12.99
C ALA A 96 -26.73 -7.13 -12.00
N ASP A 97 -26.46 -7.00 -10.69
CA ASP A 97 -27.31 -7.49 -9.62
C ASP A 97 -27.26 -6.51 -8.42
N PRO A 98 -28.27 -5.63 -8.26
CA PRO A 98 -28.31 -4.66 -7.17
C PRO A 98 -28.31 -5.27 -5.77
N GLY A 99 -28.69 -6.55 -5.62
CA GLY A 99 -28.71 -7.27 -4.35
C GLY A 99 -27.43 -8.05 -4.04
N ALA A 100 -26.43 -8.01 -4.93
CA ALA A 100 -25.25 -8.84 -4.80
C ALA A 100 -24.43 -8.51 -3.54
N PRO A 101 -24.03 -9.54 -2.76
CA PRO A 101 -23.21 -9.33 -1.58
C PRO A 101 -21.83 -8.78 -1.96
N ASN A 102 -21.35 -7.80 -1.20
CA ASN A 102 -20.03 -7.20 -1.35
C ASN A 102 -19.46 -6.81 0.02
N ASN A 103 -18.15 -6.58 0.09
CA ASN A 103 -17.46 -6.28 1.35
C ASN A 103 -17.03 -4.80 1.46
N SER A 104 -17.56 -3.90 0.62
CA SER A 104 -17.18 -2.48 0.67
C SER A 104 -17.80 -1.79 1.87
N GLU A 105 -17.01 -0.99 2.57
CA GLU A 105 -17.44 -0.25 3.74
C GLU A 105 -17.84 1.21 3.39
N GLY A 106 -18.38 1.93 4.37
CA GLY A 106 -18.72 3.36 4.20
C GLY A 106 -17.50 4.20 3.83
N TYR A 107 -16.33 3.85 4.38
CA TYR A 107 -15.06 4.51 4.08
C TYR A 107 -14.65 4.32 2.60
N ASP A 108 -14.71 3.10 2.07
CA ASP A 108 -14.44 2.79 0.65
C ASP A 108 -15.35 3.58 -0.30
N THR A 109 -16.63 3.66 0.07
CA THR A 109 -17.69 4.30 -0.72
C THR A 109 -17.55 5.82 -0.74
N HIS A 110 -17.37 6.45 0.43
CA HIS A 110 -17.49 7.90 0.55
C HIS A 110 -16.16 8.63 0.72
N VAL A 111 -15.17 8.04 1.41
CA VAL A 111 -13.88 8.69 1.63
C VAL A 111 -12.98 8.49 0.43
N LEU A 112 -12.83 7.24 -0.02
CA LEU A 112 -12.01 6.91 -1.19
C LEU A 112 -12.79 6.92 -2.50
N ALA A 113 -14.07 6.53 -2.49
CA ALA A 113 -14.89 6.29 -3.68
C ALA A 113 -14.24 5.31 -4.68
N ASN A 114 -13.71 4.21 -4.15
CA ASN A 114 -12.91 3.20 -4.86
C ASN A 114 -13.73 1.96 -5.32
N GLU A 115 -15.06 2.03 -5.27
CA GLU A 115 -15.98 0.93 -5.62
C GLU A 115 -15.94 0.50 -7.10
N GLY A 116 -15.27 1.27 -7.94
CA GLY A 116 -15.00 0.95 -9.34
C GLY A 116 -13.77 0.05 -9.55
N PHE A 117 -13.12 -0.41 -8.47
CA PHE A 117 -11.91 -1.23 -8.54
C PHE A 117 -12.10 -2.62 -7.94
N VAL A 118 -11.31 -3.56 -8.43
CA VAL A 118 -11.05 -4.87 -7.83
C VAL A 118 -9.68 -4.80 -7.14
N PHE A 119 -9.63 -5.28 -5.90
CA PHE A 119 -8.43 -5.22 -5.06
C PHE A 119 -7.66 -6.53 -5.10
N PHE A 120 -6.33 -6.41 -5.17
CA PHE A 120 -5.37 -7.50 -5.11
C PHE A 120 -4.25 -7.11 -4.16
N PHE A 121 -3.56 -8.09 -3.59
CA PHE A 121 -2.21 -7.88 -3.07
C PHE A 121 -1.20 -8.12 -4.18
N LEU A 122 -0.11 -7.36 -4.19
CA LEU A 122 1.07 -7.73 -4.98
C LEU A 122 1.98 -8.58 -4.09
N GLU A 123 2.24 -9.82 -4.49
CA GLU A 123 3.02 -10.78 -3.72
C GLU A 123 4.10 -11.46 -4.57
N ALA A 124 5.12 -11.99 -3.90
CA ALA A 124 6.05 -12.92 -4.53
C ALA A 124 5.34 -14.26 -4.83
N PRO A 125 5.65 -14.94 -5.95
CA PRO A 125 5.14 -16.28 -6.22
C PRO A 125 5.44 -17.24 -5.07
N GLY A 126 4.47 -18.09 -4.74
CA GLY A 126 4.64 -19.08 -3.68
C GLY A 126 4.59 -18.51 -2.26
N SER A 127 4.32 -17.22 -2.08
CA SER A 127 4.15 -16.62 -0.74
C SER A 127 3.14 -17.40 0.10
N GLU A 128 3.32 -17.41 1.42
CA GLU A 128 2.34 -17.99 2.33
C GLU A 128 1.00 -17.24 2.23
N PHE A 129 -0.08 -17.89 2.69
CA PHE A 129 -1.36 -17.20 2.81
C PHE A 129 -1.22 -16.07 3.83
N ARG A 130 -1.59 -14.85 3.42
CA ARG A 130 -1.81 -13.78 4.38
C ARG A 130 -2.91 -14.23 5.33
N ASP A 131 -2.70 -14.02 6.62
CA ASP A 131 -3.84 -14.01 7.52
C ASP A 131 -4.73 -12.85 7.09
N THR A 132 -5.98 -13.08 6.76
CA THR A 132 -6.88 -12.03 6.26
C THR A 132 -8.32 -12.43 6.50
N ARG A 133 -9.17 -11.44 6.78
CA ARG A 133 -10.62 -11.64 6.92
C ARG A 133 -11.28 -12.08 5.61
N PHE A 134 -10.59 -11.96 4.47
CA PHE A 134 -11.16 -12.19 3.14
C PHE A 134 -11.27 -13.67 2.76
N GLY A 135 -10.61 -14.58 3.48
CA GLY A 135 -10.84 -16.02 3.36
C GLY A 135 -9.60 -16.87 3.16
N LYS A 136 -9.85 -18.15 2.87
CA LYS A 136 -8.84 -19.22 2.80
C LYS A 136 -8.52 -19.67 1.37
N VAL A 137 -9.17 -19.10 0.37
CA VAL A 137 -8.91 -19.40 -1.05
C VAL A 137 -8.38 -18.13 -1.71
N ARG A 138 -7.47 -18.28 -2.67
CA ARG A 138 -6.95 -17.15 -3.44
C ARG A 138 -6.75 -17.46 -4.92
N PHE A 139 -6.94 -16.45 -5.74
CA PHE A 139 -6.55 -16.42 -7.14
C PHE A 139 -5.23 -15.69 -7.29
N GLU A 140 -4.29 -16.28 -8.01
CA GLU A 140 -2.99 -15.70 -8.36
C GLU A 140 -2.94 -15.45 -9.86
N ILE A 141 -2.77 -14.20 -10.26
CA ILE A 141 -2.58 -13.80 -11.66
C ILE A 141 -1.13 -13.34 -11.81
N PRO A 142 -0.32 -13.95 -12.70
CA PRO A 142 1.02 -13.43 -12.99
C PRO A 142 0.97 -11.96 -13.38
N LEU A 143 1.88 -11.14 -12.85
CA LEU A 143 1.90 -9.70 -13.13
C LEU A 143 1.95 -9.40 -14.63
N VAL A 144 2.76 -10.17 -15.36
CA VAL A 144 2.93 -10.08 -16.82
C VAL A 144 1.65 -10.32 -17.61
N ASP A 145 0.70 -11.07 -17.04
CA ASP A 145 -0.59 -11.38 -17.66
C ASP A 145 -1.70 -10.45 -17.16
N SER A 146 -1.37 -9.50 -16.26
CA SER A 146 -2.31 -8.59 -15.65
C SER A 146 -2.28 -7.19 -16.29
N PRO A 147 -3.38 -6.41 -16.24
CA PRO A 147 -3.39 -5.04 -16.72
C PRO A 147 -2.80 -4.03 -15.71
N LEU A 148 -2.07 -4.47 -14.68
CA LEU A 148 -1.59 -3.59 -13.60
C LEU A 148 -0.69 -2.46 -14.13
N GLU A 149 0.31 -2.77 -14.96
CA GLU A 149 1.26 -1.77 -15.47
C GLU A 149 0.68 -0.87 -16.57
N SER A 150 -0.49 -1.21 -17.14
CA SER A 150 -1.15 -0.41 -18.18
C SER A 150 -2.30 0.43 -17.64
N GLN A 151 -3.06 -0.09 -16.68
CA GLN A 151 -4.32 0.50 -16.22
C GLN A 151 -4.41 0.64 -14.70
N GLY A 152 -3.71 -0.24 -13.99
CA GLY A 152 -3.82 -0.40 -12.54
C GLY A 152 -2.89 0.50 -11.74
N TRP A 153 -3.24 0.62 -10.46
CA TRP A 153 -2.56 1.49 -9.51
C TRP A 153 -2.11 0.63 -8.35
N LEU A 154 -0.97 0.96 -7.76
CA LEU A 154 -0.43 0.26 -6.61
C LEU A 154 -0.34 1.24 -5.44
N MET A 155 -0.85 0.80 -4.30
CA MET A 155 -0.63 1.45 -3.02
C MET A 155 0.44 0.68 -2.28
N LEU A 156 1.45 1.35 -1.73
CA LEU A 156 2.52 0.67 -1.00
C LEU A 156 2.00 0.02 0.28
N SER A 157 1.02 0.66 0.93
CA SER A 157 0.20 0.11 1.99
C SER A 157 -1.25 0.62 1.83
N ASP A 158 -2.21 0.07 2.58
CA ASP A 158 -3.64 0.42 2.52
C ASP A 158 -3.88 1.95 2.69
N PHE A 159 -4.83 2.54 1.96
CA PHE A 159 -5.16 3.97 2.06
C PHE A 159 -5.76 4.35 3.42
N ALA A 160 -6.60 3.48 4.00
CA ALA A 160 -7.33 3.81 5.22
C ALA A 160 -6.40 3.87 6.43
N GLN A 161 -5.56 2.84 6.58
CA GLN A 161 -4.71 2.69 7.75
C GLN A 161 -3.25 3.04 7.50
N ARG A 162 -2.81 3.10 6.24
CA ARG A 162 -1.40 3.26 5.83
C ARG A 162 -0.50 2.37 6.67
N GLU A 163 -0.92 1.13 6.80
CA GLU A 163 -0.38 0.17 7.74
C GLU A 163 0.95 -0.42 7.22
N TYR A 164 2.03 0.34 7.35
CA TYR A 164 3.38 -0.18 7.10
C TYR A 164 3.81 -1.09 8.25
N PRO A 165 4.44 -2.25 7.99
CA PRO A 165 4.95 -3.08 9.06
C PRO A 165 6.05 -2.39 9.87
N THR A 166 5.95 -2.50 11.20
CA THR A 166 7.03 -2.21 12.14
C THR A 166 8.06 -3.31 12.05
N ILE A 167 9.36 -2.96 12.08
CA ILE A 167 10.46 -3.91 12.00
C ILE A 167 11.34 -3.75 13.23
N ASN A 168 11.59 -4.87 13.89
CA ASN A 168 12.59 -4.99 14.93
C ASN A 168 13.64 -6.05 14.56
N ALA A 169 14.83 -5.91 15.10
CA ALA A 169 15.94 -6.85 14.97
C ALA A 169 16.30 -7.48 16.31
N ARG A 170 17.07 -8.57 16.25
CA ARG A 170 17.72 -9.14 17.43
C ARG A 170 18.93 -8.30 17.81
N PRO A 171 19.07 -7.85 19.07
CA PRO A 171 20.25 -7.07 19.48
C PRO A 171 21.58 -7.81 19.27
N ALA A 172 21.61 -9.13 19.49
CA ALA A 172 22.80 -9.95 19.29
C ALA A 172 23.09 -10.28 17.82
N GLU A 173 22.08 -10.17 16.94
CA GLU A 173 22.18 -10.47 15.50
C GLU A 173 21.37 -9.42 14.70
N PRO A 174 21.87 -8.17 14.57
CA PRO A 174 21.04 -7.07 14.06
C PRO A 174 20.57 -7.21 12.60
N ALA A 175 21.16 -8.14 11.84
CA ALA A 175 20.70 -8.51 10.49
C ALA A 175 19.43 -9.39 10.48
N VAL A 176 19.10 -10.03 11.61
CA VAL A 176 17.93 -10.90 11.76
C VAL A 176 16.75 -10.09 12.29
N THR A 177 15.70 -10.00 11.48
CA THR A 177 14.55 -9.11 11.72
C THR A 177 13.24 -9.88 11.81
N LYS A 178 12.27 -9.29 12.51
CA LYS A 178 10.85 -9.65 12.43
C LYS A 178 10.03 -8.40 12.14
N SER A 179 9.01 -8.55 11.30
CA SER A 179 8.05 -7.50 11.00
C SER A 179 6.70 -7.81 11.63
N GLU A 180 5.95 -6.77 12.01
CA GLU A 180 4.58 -6.88 12.52
C GLU A 180 3.69 -5.74 12.04
N LEU A 181 2.40 -6.02 11.94
CA LEU A 181 1.39 -5.05 11.58
C LEU A 181 0.80 -4.40 12.83
N ALA A 182 0.70 -3.07 12.84
CA ALA A 182 0.23 -2.33 14.01
C ALA A 182 -1.23 -2.64 14.40
N THR A 183 -2.10 -2.96 13.44
CA THR A 183 -3.50 -3.36 13.73
C THR A 183 -3.63 -4.82 14.12
N ARG A 184 -2.55 -5.60 13.96
CA ARG A 184 -2.50 -7.01 14.32
C ARG A 184 -1.27 -7.26 15.18
N PRO A 185 -1.21 -6.64 16.38
CA PRO A 185 -0.10 -6.85 17.27
C PRO A 185 -0.15 -8.31 17.74
N GLU A 186 0.51 -9.19 17.01
CA GLU A 186 1.18 -10.30 17.66
C GLU A 186 2.17 -9.69 18.65
N LYS A 187 2.34 -10.29 19.82
CA LYS A 187 3.37 -9.81 20.72
C LYS A 187 4.73 -10.03 20.02
N MET A 188 5.38 -8.96 19.57
CA MET A 188 6.76 -9.01 19.08
C MET A 188 7.58 -9.84 20.08
N PRO A 189 8.19 -10.96 19.66
CA PRO A 189 8.94 -11.80 20.56
C PRO A 189 10.07 -11.01 21.21
N ALA A 190 10.33 -11.28 22.49
CA ALA A 190 11.23 -10.46 23.31
C ALA A 190 12.66 -10.42 22.76
N GLU A 191 13.08 -11.42 21.99
CA GLU A 191 14.38 -11.44 21.33
C GLU A 191 14.52 -10.38 20.23
N PHE A 192 13.41 -9.86 19.66
CA PHE A 192 13.40 -8.77 18.67
C PHE A 192 13.20 -7.41 19.35
N ALA A 193 14.13 -7.05 20.22
CA ALA A 193 14.05 -5.85 21.07
C ALA A 193 14.71 -4.60 20.47
N LEU A 194 15.43 -4.70 19.34
CA LEU A 194 16.10 -3.54 18.71
C LEU A 194 15.17 -2.92 17.65
N PRO A 195 14.62 -1.71 17.84
CA PRO A 195 13.77 -1.07 16.84
C PRO A 195 14.55 -0.70 15.59
N VAL A 196 14.05 -1.08 14.42
CA VAL A 196 14.68 -0.74 13.13
C VAL A 196 13.85 0.28 12.37
N ARG A 197 12.54 0.08 12.27
CA ARG A 197 11.65 0.95 11.50
C ARG A 197 10.22 0.91 12.02
N SER A 198 9.56 2.06 12.10
CA SER A 198 8.14 2.15 12.41
C SER A 198 7.49 3.35 11.72
N PHE A 199 6.19 3.26 11.48
CA PHE A 199 5.41 4.33 10.86
C PHE A 199 4.46 4.99 11.86
N ASP A 200 4.39 6.31 11.82
CA ASP A 200 3.46 7.14 12.59
C ASP A 200 2.60 7.94 11.60
N LEU A 201 1.27 7.78 11.69
CA LEU A 201 0.29 8.48 10.86
C LEU A 201 0.22 9.99 11.12
N GLY A 202 0.81 10.48 12.20
CA GLY A 202 0.77 11.90 12.58
C GLY A 202 -0.57 12.32 13.20
N ALA A 203 -1.48 11.37 13.49
CA ALA A 203 -2.84 11.64 13.95
C ALA A 203 -2.90 12.49 15.24
N ALA A 204 -1.93 12.32 16.15
CA ALA A 204 -1.84 13.11 17.38
C ALA A 204 -1.39 14.56 17.17
N LYS A 205 -0.90 14.91 15.96
CA LYS A 205 -0.36 16.23 15.62
C LYS A 205 -1.26 17.03 14.68
N GLY A 206 -2.13 16.35 13.94
CA GLY A 206 -3.07 17.01 13.03
C GLY A 206 -4.09 17.87 13.78
N ALA A 207 -4.17 19.15 13.43
CA ALA A 207 -5.17 20.05 13.99
C ALA A 207 -6.50 19.90 13.25
N MET A 208 -7.56 19.55 13.98
CA MET A 208 -8.91 19.41 13.44
C MET A 208 -9.69 20.70 13.54
N ASP A 209 -10.28 21.12 12.43
CA ASP A 209 -11.28 22.19 12.40
C ASP A 209 -12.67 21.62 12.74
N TYR A 210 -13.01 21.66 14.03
CA TYR A 210 -14.28 21.13 14.54
C TYR A 210 -15.51 21.94 14.12
N ASP A 211 -15.34 23.24 13.84
CA ASP A 211 -16.42 24.09 13.36
C ASP A 211 -16.79 23.71 11.92
N LYS A 212 -15.79 23.58 11.03
CA LYS A 212 -15.97 23.09 9.66
C LYS A 212 -16.53 21.65 9.64
N PHE A 213 -16.12 20.81 10.58
CA PHE A 213 -16.69 19.47 10.74
C PHE A 213 -18.19 19.54 11.11
N GLY A 214 -18.55 20.36 12.10
CA GLY A 214 -19.93 20.55 12.53
C GLY A 214 -20.84 21.05 11.41
N GLU A 215 -20.37 22.05 10.65
CA GLU A 215 -21.06 22.60 9.48
C GLU A 215 -21.30 21.51 8.42
N ARG A 216 -20.24 20.85 7.94
CA ARG A 216 -20.35 19.80 6.91
C ARG A 216 -21.24 18.65 7.35
N ARG A 217 -21.12 18.21 8.60
CA ARG A 217 -21.97 17.15 9.16
C ARG A 217 -23.44 17.56 9.21
N SER A 218 -23.75 18.82 9.52
CA SER A 218 -25.13 19.33 9.58
C SER A 218 -25.79 19.44 8.20
N MET A 219 -25.00 19.64 7.15
CA MET A 219 -25.45 19.76 5.76
C MET A 219 -25.57 18.41 5.05
N GLU A 220 -24.86 17.37 5.52
CA GLU A 220 -24.85 16.05 4.91
C GLU A 220 -26.12 15.26 5.27
N GLN A 221 -26.87 14.86 4.24
CA GLN A 221 -28.15 14.17 4.41
C GLN A 221 -27.98 12.66 4.46
N ASP A 222 -26.92 12.11 3.87
CA ASP A 222 -26.62 10.69 3.93
C ASP A 222 -25.94 10.37 5.28
N PRO A 223 -26.58 9.58 6.17
CA PRO A 223 -26.03 9.30 7.50
C PRO A 223 -24.73 8.50 7.46
N ILE A 224 -24.55 7.62 6.46
CA ILE A 224 -23.31 6.86 6.29
C ILE A 224 -22.22 7.84 5.88
N ARG A 225 -22.49 8.66 4.88
CA ARG A 225 -21.55 9.70 4.44
C ARG A 225 -21.19 10.67 5.57
N ALA A 226 -22.17 11.16 6.34
CA ALA A 226 -21.97 12.04 7.49
C ALA A 226 -21.07 11.43 8.58
N SER A 227 -21.14 10.11 8.77
CA SER A 227 -20.26 9.40 9.71
C SER A 227 -18.79 9.36 9.26
N GLN A 228 -18.52 9.54 7.96
CA GLN A 228 -17.19 9.45 7.37
C GLN A 228 -16.43 10.78 7.31
N ILE A 229 -17.12 11.92 7.43
CA ILE A 229 -16.52 13.27 7.32
C ILE A 229 -15.38 13.46 8.33
N LEU A 230 -15.56 12.99 9.56
CA LEU A 230 -14.51 13.11 10.59
C LEU A 230 -13.23 12.39 10.17
N PHE A 231 -13.36 11.20 9.59
CA PHE A 231 -12.22 10.39 9.16
C PHE A 231 -11.48 11.03 7.98
N SER A 232 -12.20 11.57 6.98
CA SER A 232 -11.56 12.25 5.84
C SER A 232 -10.77 13.48 6.29
N MET A 233 -11.38 14.31 7.14
CA MET A 233 -10.75 15.52 7.67
C MET A 233 -9.55 15.20 8.57
N ALA A 234 -9.68 14.22 9.46
CA ALA A 234 -8.58 13.81 10.34
C ALA A 234 -7.39 13.26 9.55
N GLN A 235 -7.64 12.47 8.52
CA GLN A 235 -6.58 11.94 7.68
C GLN A 235 -5.89 13.04 6.86
N ALA A 236 -6.64 13.98 6.31
CA ALA A 236 -6.09 15.16 5.63
C ALA A 236 -5.20 15.99 6.55
N ALA A 237 -5.65 16.25 7.79
CA ALA A 237 -4.90 17.03 8.78
C ALA A 237 -3.65 16.30 9.30
N ALA A 238 -3.68 14.96 9.39
CA ALA A 238 -2.56 14.17 9.89
C ALA A 238 -1.43 13.97 8.85
N ASP A 239 -1.75 14.06 7.55
CA ASP A 239 -0.86 13.67 6.46
C ASP A 239 0.50 14.39 6.46
N GLU A 240 0.51 15.70 6.74
CA GLU A 240 1.75 16.48 6.75
C GLU A 240 2.72 16.08 7.88
N HIS A 241 2.19 15.41 8.90
CA HIS A 241 2.90 14.93 10.08
C HIS A 241 3.21 13.43 10.02
N SER A 242 2.73 12.73 8.99
CA SER A 242 3.03 11.31 8.80
C SER A 242 4.53 11.09 8.60
N THR A 243 5.12 10.18 9.36
CA THR A 243 6.57 9.95 9.37
C THR A 243 6.93 8.48 9.43
N MET A 244 7.96 8.10 8.68
CA MET A 244 8.69 6.85 8.87
C MET A 244 9.88 7.11 9.78
N THR A 245 9.94 6.43 10.91
CA THR A 245 11.03 6.48 11.88
C THR A 245 11.95 5.28 11.66
N TYR A 246 13.26 5.52 11.68
CA TYR A 246 14.30 4.50 11.63
C TYR A 246 15.15 4.57 12.89
N GLY A 247 15.45 3.42 13.50
CA GLY A 247 16.22 3.32 14.73
C GLY A 247 15.50 3.84 15.98
N SER A 248 16.26 3.98 17.07
CA SER A 248 15.79 4.50 18.35
C SER A 248 16.89 5.30 19.07
N GLY A 249 16.52 6.01 20.15
CA GLY A 249 17.46 6.81 20.93
C GLY A 249 18.14 7.91 20.11
N GLU A 250 19.45 8.10 20.31
CA GLU A 250 20.25 9.13 19.64
C GLU A 250 20.44 8.87 18.14
N GLN A 251 20.32 7.62 17.69
CA GLN A 251 20.45 7.24 16.27
C GLN A 251 19.13 7.32 15.50
N LYS A 252 18.05 7.75 16.16
CA LYS A 252 16.73 7.87 15.55
C LYS A 252 16.75 8.88 14.40
N LYS A 253 16.36 8.43 13.20
CA LYS A 253 16.12 9.30 12.04
C LYS A 253 14.64 9.25 11.65
N GLN A 254 14.10 10.39 11.21
CA GLN A 254 12.70 10.49 10.79
C GLN A 254 12.61 11.09 9.39
N TYR A 255 11.77 10.49 8.56
CA TYR A 255 11.51 10.95 7.19
C TYR A 255 10.02 11.17 7.02
N LYS A 256 9.65 12.26 6.34
CA LYS A 256 8.25 12.49 5.97
C LYS A 256 7.79 11.37 5.06
N GLU A 257 6.65 10.79 5.39
CA GLU A 257 6.02 9.72 4.63
C GLU A 257 4.57 10.14 4.45
N ARG A 258 4.32 10.97 3.42
CA ARG A 258 2.98 11.51 3.14
C ARG A 258 2.19 10.53 2.27
N LEU A 259 0.88 10.72 2.17
CA LEU A 259 -0.01 9.87 1.41
C LEU A 259 0.32 9.86 -0.09
N ARG A 260 0.79 10.99 -0.64
CA ARG A 260 1.33 11.02 -2.01
C ARG A 260 2.48 10.04 -2.23
N SER A 261 3.27 9.74 -1.19
CA SER A 261 4.39 8.80 -1.24
C SER A 261 3.94 7.33 -1.21
N ASN A 262 2.64 7.08 -1.10
CA ASN A 262 2.06 5.74 -1.03
C ASN A 262 1.58 5.20 -2.38
N THR A 263 1.60 6.00 -3.47
CA THR A 263 0.98 5.59 -4.74
C THR A 263 1.98 5.43 -5.88
N PHE A 264 1.81 4.39 -6.69
CA PHE A 264 2.36 4.24 -8.03
C PHE A 264 1.27 3.91 -9.04
N ARG A 265 1.50 4.25 -10.31
CA ARG A 265 0.53 3.98 -11.37
C ARG A 265 1.19 3.42 -12.62
N GLY A 266 0.61 2.35 -13.15
CA GLY A 266 1.02 1.78 -14.44
C GLY A 266 2.51 1.47 -14.51
N LYS A 267 3.19 1.96 -15.55
CA LYS A 267 4.62 1.73 -15.82
C LYS A 267 5.58 2.18 -14.71
N ASP A 268 5.11 3.00 -13.77
CA ASP A 268 5.91 3.45 -12.63
C ASP A 268 5.92 2.45 -11.47
N ILE A 269 5.07 1.42 -11.51
CA ILE A 269 4.92 0.48 -10.38
C ILE A 269 6.22 -0.27 -10.10
N ILE A 270 6.82 -0.92 -11.10
CA ILE A 270 8.08 -1.65 -10.89
C ILE A 270 9.23 -0.69 -10.57
N PRO A 271 9.50 0.37 -11.36
CA PRO A 271 10.56 1.32 -11.03
C PRO A 271 10.38 1.97 -9.66
N GLY A 272 9.16 2.35 -9.28
CA GLY A 272 8.87 2.95 -7.99
C GLY A 272 9.10 2.00 -6.81
N LEU A 273 8.76 0.72 -6.94
CA LEU A 273 9.08 -0.29 -5.93
C LEU A 273 10.60 -0.50 -5.79
N VAL A 274 11.34 -0.43 -6.89
CA VAL A 274 12.81 -0.50 -6.88
C VAL A 274 13.40 0.72 -6.19
N ASP A 275 12.98 1.93 -6.59
CA ASP A 275 13.39 3.19 -5.97
C ASP A 275 13.11 3.14 -4.46
N ARG A 276 11.94 2.62 -4.07
CA ARG A 276 11.56 2.44 -2.66
C ARG A 276 12.49 1.48 -1.93
N ALA A 277 12.82 0.33 -2.52
CA ALA A 277 13.70 -0.65 -1.88
C ALA A 277 15.12 -0.10 -1.65
N VAL A 278 15.70 0.56 -2.65
CA VAL A 278 17.01 1.21 -2.54
C VAL A 278 16.98 2.25 -1.42
N LEU A 279 15.93 3.08 -1.38
CA LEU A 279 15.78 4.10 -0.37
C LEU A 279 15.64 3.54 1.05
N GLU A 280 14.88 2.45 1.22
CA GLU A 280 14.75 1.75 2.50
C GLU A 280 16.10 1.18 2.96
N ILE A 281 16.88 0.56 2.06
CA ILE A 281 18.23 0.06 2.38
C ILE A 281 19.15 1.20 2.84
N MET A 282 19.19 2.33 2.11
CA MET A 282 19.99 3.49 2.48
C MET A 282 19.60 4.09 3.84
N ARG A 283 18.29 4.14 4.14
CA ARG A 283 17.79 4.64 5.44
C ARG A 283 18.05 3.65 6.58
N MET A 284 18.04 2.36 6.30
CA MET A 284 18.39 1.32 7.28
C MET A 284 19.89 1.29 7.56
N GLU A 285 20.74 1.55 6.57
CA GLU A 285 22.20 1.61 6.73
C GLU A 285 22.62 2.62 7.80
N ASP A 286 21.91 3.73 7.89
CA ASP A 286 22.14 4.78 8.88
C ASP A 286 21.97 4.32 10.35
N VAL A 287 21.16 3.28 10.60
CA VAL A 287 20.71 2.88 11.95
C VAL A 287 20.93 1.41 12.27
N ASN A 288 21.05 0.57 11.25
CA ASN A 288 21.30 -0.86 11.33
C ASN A 288 22.12 -1.33 10.10
N PRO A 289 23.43 -1.06 10.07
CA PRO A 289 24.31 -1.42 8.95
C PRO A 289 24.31 -2.92 8.65
N ALA A 290 24.20 -3.78 9.68
CA ALA A 290 24.20 -5.22 9.49
C ALA A 290 22.98 -5.71 8.68
N LEU A 291 21.80 -5.13 8.93
CA LEU A 291 20.63 -5.40 8.11
C LEU A 291 20.81 -4.85 6.69
N ALA A 292 21.29 -3.63 6.53
CA ALA A 292 21.50 -3.04 5.21
C ALA A 292 22.44 -3.90 4.36
N GLU A 293 23.58 -4.33 4.91
CA GLU A 293 24.51 -5.24 4.25
C GLU A 293 23.84 -6.57 3.87
N ARG A 294 23.03 -7.15 4.74
CA ARG A 294 22.25 -8.35 4.39
C ARG A 294 21.32 -8.09 3.21
N LEU A 295 20.60 -6.96 3.20
CA LEU A 295 19.65 -6.62 2.13
C LEU A 295 20.35 -6.36 0.78
N LYS A 296 21.51 -5.69 0.79
CA LYS A 296 22.34 -5.47 -0.43
C LYS A 296 22.79 -6.79 -1.06
N ASN A 297 23.03 -7.81 -0.24
CA ASN A 297 23.52 -9.12 -0.67
C ASN A 297 22.40 -10.16 -0.93
N MET A 298 21.12 -9.81 -0.74
CA MET A 298 20.01 -10.69 -1.09
C MET A 298 19.90 -10.88 -2.61
N SER A 299 19.48 -12.06 -3.03
CA SER A 299 19.00 -12.23 -4.40
C SER A 299 17.77 -11.34 -4.65
N GLY A 300 17.51 -10.99 -5.91
CA GLY A 300 16.32 -10.19 -6.26
C GLY A 300 15.00 -10.80 -5.75
N GLN A 301 14.90 -12.12 -5.71
CA GLN A 301 13.72 -12.84 -5.22
C GLN A 301 13.56 -12.74 -3.70
N GLU A 302 14.66 -12.85 -2.94
CA GLU A 302 14.64 -12.68 -1.49
C GLU A 302 14.31 -11.23 -1.12
N LEU A 303 14.93 -10.27 -1.82
CA LEU A 303 14.67 -8.85 -1.60
C LEU A 303 13.23 -8.47 -1.97
N MET A 304 12.68 -9.01 -3.06
CA MET A 304 11.26 -8.83 -3.40
C MET A 304 10.34 -9.36 -2.31
N ARG A 305 10.60 -10.56 -1.77
CA ARG A 305 9.81 -11.12 -0.66
C ARG A 305 9.86 -10.21 0.56
N PHE A 306 11.05 -9.77 0.94
CA PHE A 306 11.23 -8.84 2.06
C PHE A 306 10.49 -7.51 1.82
N LEU A 307 10.61 -6.93 0.62
CA LEU A 307 9.92 -5.69 0.27
C LEU A 307 8.39 -5.83 0.35
N LEU A 308 7.84 -6.86 -0.28
CA LEU A 308 6.39 -7.02 -0.44
C LEU A 308 5.72 -7.59 0.82
N LYS A 309 6.44 -8.29 1.70
CA LYS A 309 5.90 -8.86 2.96
C LYS A 309 6.24 -8.00 4.17
N ASP A 310 7.52 -7.68 4.34
CA ASP A 310 8.05 -7.10 5.57
C ASP A 310 8.14 -5.57 5.53
N LEU A 311 8.22 -4.95 4.34
CA LEU A 311 8.35 -3.49 4.24
C LEU A 311 7.07 -2.74 3.86
N LEU A 312 6.30 -3.23 2.88
CA LEU A 312 5.25 -2.43 2.26
C LEU A 312 3.87 -3.07 2.41
N ARG A 313 3.75 -4.35 2.04
CA ARG A 313 2.47 -5.06 1.85
C ARG A 313 1.56 -4.44 0.78
N PRO A 314 2.04 -4.26 -0.47
CA PRO A 314 1.32 -3.46 -1.45
C PRO A 314 -0.03 -4.04 -1.87
N GLN A 315 -0.96 -3.13 -2.17
CA GLN A 315 -2.30 -3.44 -2.67
C GLN A 315 -2.48 -2.82 -4.06
N ALA A 316 -2.85 -3.64 -5.02
CA ALA A 316 -3.15 -3.26 -6.37
C ALA A 316 -4.66 -3.04 -6.54
N MET A 317 -5.01 -2.02 -7.32
CA MET A 317 -6.38 -1.70 -7.72
C MET A 317 -6.49 -1.77 -9.24
N LEU A 318 -7.37 -2.63 -9.74
CA LEU A 318 -7.68 -2.77 -11.17
C LEU A 318 -9.10 -2.29 -11.45
N PRO A 319 -9.33 -1.41 -12.44
CA PRO A 319 -10.65 -0.85 -12.69
C PRO A 319 -11.62 -1.86 -13.31
N GLY A 320 -12.91 -1.73 -12.99
CA GLY A 320 -13.99 -2.42 -13.68
C GLY A 320 -14.06 -3.92 -13.39
N THR A 321 -13.71 -4.74 -14.38
CA THR A 321 -13.77 -6.21 -14.33
C THR A 321 -12.40 -6.78 -14.70
N VAL A 322 -11.95 -7.79 -13.96
CA VAL A 322 -10.65 -8.44 -14.14
C VAL A 322 -10.85 -9.87 -14.62
N ASP A 323 -10.20 -10.22 -15.72
CA ASP A 323 -10.21 -11.56 -16.30
C ASP A 323 -9.41 -12.55 -15.41
N LEU A 324 -9.95 -13.77 -15.26
CA LEU A 324 -9.33 -14.87 -14.53
C LEU A 324 -8.80 -15.99 -15.44
N ALA A 325 -8.79 -15.82 -16.76
CA ALA A 325 -8.33 -16.85 -17.71
C ALA A 325 -6.93 -17.40 -17.39
N ASN A 326 -6.02 -16.54 -16.93
CA ASN A 326 -4.65 -16.91 -16.55
C ASN A 326 -4.44 -17.04 -15.04
N ALA A 327 -5.52 -17.06 -14.25
CA ALA A 327 -5.44 -17.15 -12.81
C ALA A 327 -5.25 -18.59 -12.33
N THR A 328 -4.34 -18.80 -11.39
CA THR A 328 -4.23 -20.07 -10.65
C THR A 328 -4.96 -19.96 -9.32
N MET A 329 -5.81 -20.94 -9.00
CA MET A 329 -6.50 -21.01 -7.71
C MET A 329 -5.69 -21.83 -6.70
N ARG A 330 -5.57 -21.33 -5.47
CA ARG A 330 -4.95 -22.04 -4.35
C ARG A 330 -5.84 -21.99 -3.11
N VAL A 331 -5.85 -23.08 -2.35
CA VAL A 331 -6.59 -23.23 -1.09
C VAL A 331 -5.58 -23.35 0.06
N LYS A 332 -5.85 -22.67 1.17
CA LYS A 332 -5.05 -22.77 2.40
C LYS A 332 -5.26 -24.18 2.98
N SER A 333 -4.20 -24.98 2.96
CA SER A 333 -4.15 -26.34 3.52
C SER A 333 -4.45 -26.38 5.01
#